data_AF-A0A7W9QKY9-F1
#
_entry.id   AF-A0A7W9QKY9-F1
#
_cell.length_a   1.000
_cell.length_b   1.000
_cell.length_c   1.000
_cell.angle_alpha   90.00
_cell.angle_beta   90.00
_cell.angle_gamma   90.00
#
_symmetry.space_group_name_H-M   'P 1'
#
loop_
_entity.id
_entity.type
_entity.pdbx_description
1 polymer ?
#
loop_
_entity_poly.entity_id
_entity_poly.type
_entity_poly.pdbx_seq_one_letter_code
_entity_poly.pdbx_strand_id
1 'polypeptide(L)'
;MITKPFAGVLFVLCVAAASASAAQPACLTLEQGWVRLPPNPAMPMTAGYGVLHNGCGKPVTVTGASSSSFGDVSLHETTVVAGVSRMRAVERVPLAPGARVELKPGGMHLMLMQGKGALSEGQAVPLQLQLEDGGKADATLTVRKQAM
;
A
#
# COMPACT_ATOMS: atom_id res chain seq x y z
N MET A 1 67.86 25.37 -31.11
CA MET A 1 67.28 26.18 -30.02
C MET A 1 65.77 25.96 -30.04
N ILE A 2 65.30 24.78 -29.62
CA ILE A 2 64.69 24.47 -28.32
C ILE A 2 63.58 25.45 -27.92
N THR A 3 62.37 25.11 -28.35
CA THR A 3 61.08 25.43 -27.76
C THR A 3 60.74 24.34 -26.72
N LYS A 4 60.01 24.71 -25.66
CA LYS A 4 59.37 23.83 -24.64
C LYS A 4 58.36 24.69 -23.86
N PRO A 5 57.35 24.12 -23.15
CA PRO A 5 56.74 22.78 -23.21
C PRO A 5 55.19 22.83 -23.33
N PHE A 6 54.50 21.87 -23.96
CA PHE A 6 53.98 20.59 -23.43
C PHE A 6 53.19 20.65 -22.10
N ALA A 7 51.87 20.35 -22.19
CA ALA A 7 51.06 19.42 -21.36
C ALA A 7 49.58 19.88 -21.40
N GLY A 8 48.55 19.07 -21.69
CA GLY A 8 48.45 17.62 -21.75
C GLY A 8 47.20 17.14 -20.99
N VAL A 9 46.05 17.14 -21.68
CA VAL A 9 45.00 16.07 -21.73
C VAL A 9 44.36 15.53 -20.42
N LEU A 10 43.03 15.78 -20.30
CA LEU A 10 41.86 14.89 -20.04
C LEU A 10 41.77 13.96 -18.79
N PHE A 11 40.50 13.63 -18.46
CA PHE A 11 39.93 12.65 -17.50
C PHE A 11 39.69 13.19 -16.07
N VAL A 12 38.57 12.93 -15.37
CA VAL A 12 37.60 11.82 -15.39
C VAL A 12 36.22 12.33 -14.94
N LEU A 13 35.17 11.85 -15.59
CA LEU A 13 33.75 11.98 -15.25
C LEU A 13 33.44 11.28 -13.90
N CYS A 14 32.97 12.00 -12.88
CA CYS A 14 32.60 11.38 -11.58
C CYS A 14 31.08 11.18 -11.43
N VAL A 15 30.68 9.95 -11.73
CA VAL A 15 29.68 9.09 -11.07
C VAL A 15 28.27 9.65 -10.86
N ALA A 16 27.36 9.11 -11.66
CA ALA A 16 25.93 9.10 -11.44
C ALA A 16 25.58 8.37 -10.13
N ALA A 17 24.99 9.08 -9.17
CA ALA A 17 24.17 8.48 -8.14
C ALA A 17 22.72 8.43 -8.65
N ALA A 18 22.41 7.45 -9.50
CA ALA A 18 21.03 7.09 -9.77
C ALA A 18 20.48 6.44 -8.49
N SER A 19 19.81 7.24 -7.67
CA SER A 19 19.03 6.75 -6.54
C SER A 19 18.11 5.65 -7.05
N ALA A 20 18.31 4.43 -6.55
CA ALA A 20 17.50 3.26 -6.86
C ALA A 20 16.02 3.61 -6.60
N SER A 21 15.26 3.79 -7.67
CA SER A 21 13.81 3.74 -7.57
C SER A 21 13.48 2.30 -7.19
N ALA A 22 13.23 2.07 -5.91
CA ALA A 22 12.62 0.84 -5.44
C ALA A 22 11.15 0.83 -5.92
N ALA A 23 10.98 0.71 -7.24
CA ALA A 23 9.73 0.35 -7.88
C ALA A 23 9.49 -1.11 -7.55
N GLN A 24 8.79 -1.27 -6.44
CA GLN A 24 8.46 -2.54 -5.84
C GLN A 24 7.17 -3.08 -6.48
N PRO A 25 6.88 -4.37 -6.27
CA PRO A 25 6.48 -5.26 -7.34
C PRO A 25 5.08 -4.93 -7.86
N ALA A 26 5.01 -4.57 -9.15
CA ALA A 26 3.75 -4.46 -9.89
C ALA A 26 2.92 -5.77 -9.90
N CYS A 27 3.46 -6.88 -9.40
CA CYS A 27 2.79 -8.18 -9.32
C CYS A 27 1.97 -8.41 -8.04
N LEU A 28 2.12 -7.62 -6.97
CA LEU A 28 1.16 -7.65 -5.86
C LEU A 28 0.02 -6.68 -6.17
N THR A 29 -1.21 -7.17 -6.16
CA THR A 29 -2.39 -6.36 -6.46
C THR A 29 -3.41 -6.41 -5.33
N LEU A 30 -4.21 -5.35 -5.23
CA LEU A 30 -5.45 -5.33 -4.46
C LEU A 30 -6.63 -5.31 -5.44
N GLU A 31 -7.17 -6.49 -5.71
CA GLU A 31 -8.29 -6.67 -6.62
C GLU A 31 -9.59 -6.21 -5.95
N GLN A 32 -10.48 -5.60 -6.74
CA GLN A 32 -11.82 -5.18 -6.30
C GLN A 32 -11.82 -4.29 -5.04
N GLY A 33 -10.75 -3.50 -4.87
CA GLY A 33 -10.56 -2.62 -3.74
C GLY A 33 -11.72 -1.64 -3.55
N TRP A 34 -12.27 -1.55 -2.34
CA TRP A 34 -13.30 -0.57 -2.01
C TRP A 34 -13.20 -0.08 -0.57
N VAL A 35 -13.70 1.13 -0.34
CA VAL A 35 -13.82 1.74 0.99
C VAL A 35 -15.29 1.86 1.32
N ARG A 36 -15.67 1.50 2.55
CA ARG A 36 -17.02 1.74 3.02
C ARG A 36 -17.25 3.23 3.22
N LEU A 37 -18.33 3.75 2.67
CA LEU A 37 -18.78 5.11 2.96
C LEU A 37 -19.30 5.14 4.41
N PRO A 38 -18.71 5.94 5.30
CA PRO A 38 -19.18 6.02 6.67
C PRO A 38 -20.61 6.62 6.70
N PRO A 39 -21.51 6.11 7.57
CA PRO A 39 -22.87 6.63 7.67
C PRO A 39 -22.96 8.08 8.15
N ASN A 40 -21.93 8.55 8.86
CA ASN A 40 -21.78 9.95 9.24
C ASN A 40 -20.54 10.53 8.51
N PRO A 41 -20.71 11.55 7.65
CA PRO A 41 -19.62 12.19 6.90
C PRO A 41 -18.54 12.82 7.79
N ALA A 42 -18.88 13.16 9.04
CA ALA A 42 -17.93 13.73 9.99
C ALA A 42 -17.02 12.68 10.64
N MET A 43 -17.27 11.37 10.43
CA MET A 43 -16.40 10.33 10.98
C MET A 43 -15.07 10.29 10.23
N PRO A 44 -13.93 10.54 10.89
CA PRO A 44 -12.63 10.55 10.25
C PRO A 44 -12.06 9.13 10.07
N MET A 45 -12.88 8.09 10.16
CA MET A 45 -12.45 6.70 10.08
C MET A 45 -13.43 5.84 9.30
N THR A 46 -12.90 4.84 8.61
CA THR A 46 -13.68 3.83 7.90
C THR A 46 -12.83 2.58 7.63
N ALA A 47 -13.42 1.57 7.00
CA ALA A 47 -12.76 0.33 6.62
C ALA A 47 -12.70 0.16 5.10
N GLY A 48 -11.58 -0.42 4.63
CA GLY A 48 -11.31 -0.79 3.25
C GLY A 48 -11.19 -2.30 3.10
N TYR A 49 -11.55 -2.77 1.91
CA TYR A 49 -11.77 -4.18 1.60
C TYR A 49 -11.33 -4.47 0.17
N GLY A 50 -11.20 -5.75 -0.19
CA GLY A 50 -10.72 -6.21 -1.49
C GLY A 50 -10.02 -7.56 -1.37
N VAL A 51 -9.28 -7.96 -2.40
CA VAL A 51 -8.51 -9.21 -2.38
C VAL A 51 -7.05 -8.89 -2.67
N LEU A 52 -6.19 -9.14 -1.69
CA LEU A 52 -4.74 -9.11 -1.90
C LEU A 52 -4.37 -10.35 -2.71
N HIS A 53 -3.66 -10.17 -3.81
CA HIS A 53 -3.21 -11.27 -4.66
C HIS A 53 -1.72 -11.11 -4.95
N ASN A 54 -0.93 -12.11 -4.53
CA ASN A 54 0.49 -12.16 -4.83
C ASN A 54 0.72 -12.85 -6.19
N GLY A 55 0.73 -12.07 -7.27
CA GLY A 55 1.09 -12.55 -8.61
C GLY A 55 2.60 -12.71 -8.83
N CYS A 56 3.42 -12.48 -7.81
CA CYS A 56 4.87 -12.59 -7.91
C CYS A 56 5.34 -14.05 -7.84
N GLY A 57 6.47 -14.36 -8.49
CA GLY A 57 7.11 -15.69 -8.40
C GLY A 57 7.81 -15.97 -7.06
N LYS A 58 7.66 -15.09 -6.06
CA LYS A 58 8.27 -15.20 -4.73
C LYS A 58 7.26 -14.86 -3.63
N PRO A 59 7.45 -15.34 -2.39
CA PRO A 59 6.65 -14.90 -1.25
C PRO A 59 6.75 -13.38 -1.05
N VAL A 60 5.65 -12.77 -0.62
CA VAL A 60 5.54 -11.33 -0.31
C VAL A 60 4.86 -11.18 1.04
N THR A 61 5.37 -10.30 1.89
CA THR A 61 4.72 -9.95 3.18
C THR A 61 4.24 -8.51 3.12
N VAL A 62 2.93 -8.28 3.24
CA VAL A 62 2.38 -6.93 3.41
C VAL A 62 2.45 -6.55 4.89
N THR A 63 3.01 -5.39 5.19
CA THR A 63 3.22 -4.91 6.57
C THR A 63 2.38 -3.68 6.92
N GLY A 64 1.72 -3.09 5.93
CA GLY A 64 0.86 -1.94 6.13
C GLY A 64 0.41 -1.31 4.83
N ALA A 65 -0.17 -0.12 4.91
CA ALA A 65 -0.49 0.68 3.76
C ALA A 65 -0.40 2.18 4.10
N SER A 66 -0.42 3.02 3.07
CA SER A 66 -0.57 4.46 3.21
C SER A 66 -1.52 5.00 2.15
N SER A 67 -2.08 6.18 2.40
CA SER A 67 -2.94 6.88 1.46
C SER A 67 -2.72 8.38 1.58
N SER A 68 -2.85 9.11 0.48
CA SER A 68 -2.87 10.57 0.55
C SER A 68 -4.18 11.09 1.17
N SER A 69 -5.27 10.32 1.13
CA SER A 69 -6.59 10.70 1.64
C SER A 69 -6.77 10.48 3.15
N PHE A 70 -5.89 9.72 3.79
CA PHE A 70 -5.95 9.34 5.21
C PHE A 70 -4.62 9.65 5.91
N GLY A 71 -4.65 9.85 7.22
CA GLY A 71 -3.44 10.06 8.03
C GLY A 71 -2.79 8.75 8.46
N ASP A 72 -3.59 7.70 8.66
CA ASP A 72 -3.13 6.37 9.04
C ASP A 72 -3.92 5.29 8.28
N VAL A 73 -3.22 4.25 7.84
CA VAL A 73 -3.83 3.05 7.26
C VAL A 73 -3.13 1.81 7.79
N SER A 74 -3.88 0.96 8.47
CA SER A 74 -3.37 -0.24 9.13
C SER A 74 -4.18 -1.48 8.74
N LEU A 75 -3.57 -2.66 8.79
CA LEU A 75 -4.28 -3.92 8.57
C LEU A 75 -4.84 -4.43 9.87
N HIS A 76 -6.11 -4.83 9.87
CA HIS A 76 -6.83 -5.27 11.06
C HIS A 76 -7.55 -6.58 10.75
N GLU A 77 -7.79 -7.38 11.78
CA GLU A 77 -8.63 -8.57 11.74
C GLU A 77 -9.75 -8.45 12.75
N THR A 78 -10.97 -8.77 12.31
CA THR A 78 -12.14 -8.91 13.17
C THR A 78 -12.33 -10.38 13.50
N THR A 79 -12.44 -10.71 14.79
CA THR A 79 -12.73 -12.05 15.28
C THR A 79 -13.91 -12.00 16.26
N VAL A 80 -14.73 -13.04 16.30
CA VAL A 80 -15.80 -13.17 17.29
C VAL A 80 -15.31 -14.09 18.39
N VAL A 81 -15.20 -13.57 19.61
CA VAL A 81 -14.78 -14.33 20.79
C VAL A 81 -15.87 -14.24 21.84
N ALA A 82 -16.50 -15.37 22.15
CA ALA A 82 -17.65 -15.49 23.05
C ALA A 82 -18.83 -14.56 22.65
N GLY A 83 -19.16 -14.52 21.36
CA GLY A 83 -20.26 -13.68 20.84
C GLY A 83 -19.93 -12.19 20.73
N VAL A 84 -18.73 -11.77 21.18
CA VAL A 84 -18.28 -10.37 21.11
C VAL A 84 -17.29 -10.20 19.96
N SER A 85 -17.61 -9.28 19.05
CA SER A 85 -16.69 -8.87 17.98
C SER A 85 -15.50 -8.12 18.55
N ARG A 86 -14.29 -8.57 18.23
CA ARG A 86 -13.01 -7.97 18.62
C ARG A 86 -12.20 -7.67 17.37
N MET A 87 -11.69 -6.46 17.29
CA MET A 87 -10.82 -6.01 16.22
C MET A 87 -9.39 -5.88 16.74
N ARG A 88 -8.41 -6.39 15.99
CA ARG A 88 -6.99 -6.32 16.34
C ARG A 88 -6.16 -5.92 15.12
N ALA A 89 -5.15 -5.09 15.33
CA ALA A 89 -4.16 -4.80 14.30
C ALA A 89 -3.33 -6.04 13.94
N VAL A 90 -3.04 -6.19 12.65
CA VAL A 90 -2.22 -7.24 12.06
C VAL A 90 -1.00 -6.58 11.46
N GLU A 91 0.17 -6.83 12.06
CA GLU A 91 1.42 -6.20 11.64
C GLU A 91 1.96 -6.77 10.33
N ARG A 92 1.61 -8.03 10.00
CA ARG A 92 2.20 -8.78 8.89
C ARG A 92 1.20 -9.72 8.26
N VAL A 93 1.12 -9.69 6.93
CA VAL A 93 0.29 -10.59 6.12
C VAL A 93 1.18 -11.25 5.07
N PRO A 94 1.70 -12.46 5.33
CA PRO A 94 2.49 -13.20 4.36
C PRO A 94 1.59 -13.83 3.28
N LEU A 95 1.99 -13.71 2.03
CA LEU A 95 1.36 -14.32 0.86
C LEU A 95 2.40 -15.15 0.10
N ALA A 96 2.16 -16.45 -0.04
CA ALA A 96 2.93 -17.30 -0.95
C ALA A 96 2.70 -16.88 -2.42
N PRO A 97 3.57 -17.28 -3.38
CA PRO A 97 3.31 -17.08 -4.80
C PRO A 97 1.93 -17.60 -5.21
N GLY A 98 1.15 -16.78 -5.92
CA GLY A 98 -0.22 -17.10 -6.35
C GLY A 98 -1.28 -17.06 -5.24
N ALA A 99 -0.90 -16.82 -3.99
CA ALA A 99 -1.84 -16.79 -2.87
C ALA A 99 -2.74 -15.55 -2.92
N ARG A 100 -3.95 -15.72 -2.38
CA ARG A 100 -4.97 -14.68 -2.25
C ARG A 100 -5.41 -14.55 -0.80
N VAL A 101 -5.54 -13.33 -0.31
CA VAL A 101 -6.08 -13.01 1.02
C VAL A 101 -7.26 -12.07 0.85
N GLU A 102 -8.41 -12.49 1.34
CA GLU A 102 -9.65 -11.71 1.26
C GLU A 102 -9.76 -10.73 2.44
N LEU A 103 -9.90 -9.45 2.12
CA LEU A 103 -10.23 -8.38 3.06
C LEU A 103 -11.73 -8.11 2.95
N LYS A 104 -12.51 -8.53 3.95
CA LYS A 104 -13.99 -8.45 3.95
C LYS A 104 -14.58 -8.02 5.29
N PRO A 105 -15.81 -7.48 5.29
CA PRO A 105 -16.51 -7.17 6.53
C PRO A 105 -16.59 -8.39 7.47
N GLY A 106 -16.25 -8.19 8.74
CA GLY A 106 -16.23 -9.25 9.75
C GLY A 106 -15.00 -10.17 9.72
N GLY A 107 -14.05 -9.93 8.81
CA GLY A 107 -12.74 -10.60 8.79
C GLY A 107 -11.60 -9.59 8.76
N MET A 108 -10.59 -9.86 7.92
CA MET A 108 -9.49 -8.93 7.68
C MET A 108 -9.96 -7.70 6.90
N HIS A 109 -9.38 -6.54 7.19
CA HIS A 109 -9.70 -5.29 6.52
C HIS A 109 -8.58 -4.26 6.70
N LEU A 110 -8.61 -3.22 5.88
CA LEU A 110 -7.81 -2.01 6.09
C LEU A 110 -8.59 -1.09 7.02
N MET A 111 -8.04 -0.71 8.15
CA MET A 111 -8.55 0.38 8.98
C MET A 111 -7.96 1.69 8.46
N LEU A 112 -8.80 2.60 7.98
CA LEU A 112 -8.38 3.91 7.48
C LEU A 112 -8.81 4.97 8.51
N MET A 113 -7.84 5.71 9.04
CA MET A 113 -8.07 6.71 10.09
C MET A 113 -7.58 8.09 9.66
N GLN A 114 -8.07 9.11 10.37
CA GLN A 114 -7.72 10.52 10.12
C GLN A 114 -7.99 10.92 8.67
N GLY A 115 -9.20 10.65 8.18
CA GLY A 115 -9.65 11.08 6.85
C GLY A 115 -9.48 12.60 6.67
N LYS A 116 -8.82 13.01 5.60
CA LYS A 116 -8.47 14.43 5.33
C LYS A 116 -9.59 15.23 4.67
N GLY A 117 -10.74 14.60 4.43
CA GLY A 117 -11.92 15.19 3.81
C GLY A 117 -13.08 14.20 3.79
N ALA A 118 -14.27 14.71 3.46
CA ALA A 118 -15.44 13.86 3.30
C ALA A 118 -15.29 12.96 2.08
N LEU A 119 -15.64 11.68 2.25
CA LEU A 119 -15.69 10.73 1.15
C LEU A 119 -17.01 10.87 0.38
N SER A 120 -16.95 10.74 -0.94
CA SER A 120 -18.13 10.69 -1.82
C SER A 120 -18.25 9.31 -2.47
N GLU A 121 -19.48 8.83 -2.67
CA GLU A 121 -19.71 7.56 -3.37
C GLU A 121 -19.12 7.60 -4.79
N GLY A 122 -18.45 6.51 -5.19
CA GLY A 122 -17.73 6.42 -6.46
C GLY A 122 -16.35 7.08 -6.50
N GLN A 123 -15.97 7.83 -5.46
CA GLN A 123 -14.64 8.43 -5.37
C GLN A 123 -13.54 7.37 -5.37
N ALA A 124 -12.45 7.64 -6.10
CA ALA A 124 -11.22 6.87 -6.03
C ALA A 124 -10.35 7.34 -4.86
N VAL A 125 -9.92 6.40 -4.02
CA VAL A 125 -8.98 6.61 -2.92
C VAL A 125 -7.67 5.91 -3.31
N PRO A 126 -6.58 6.67 -3.53
CA PRO A 126 -5.27 6.06 -3.80
C PRO A 126 -4.75 5.37 -2.54
N LEU A 127 -4.16 4.20 -2.71
CA LEU A 127 -3.57 3.40 -1.65
C LEU A 127 -2.19 2.91 -2.10
N GLN A 128 -1.23 2.87 -1.19
CA GLN A 128 0.06 2.23 -1.41
C GLN A 128 0.27 1.18 -0.32
N LEU A 129 0.28 -0.10 -0.72
CA LEU A 129 0.62 -1.20 0.16
C LEU A 129 2.12 -1.16 0.44
N GLN A 130 2.51 -1.42 1.68
CA GLN A 130 3.90 -1.50 2.12
C GLN A 130 4.27 -2.94 2.35
N LEU A 131 5.45 -3.35 1.88
CA LEU A 131 5.95 -4.72 2.04
C LEU A 131 7.20 -4.73 2.90
N GLU A 132 7.44 -5.88 3.50
CA GLU A 132 8.57 -6.10 4.41
C GLU A 132 9.95 -5.89 3.74
N ASP A 133 10.09 -6.17 2.45
CA ASP A 133 11.36 -6.02 1.72
C ASP A 133 11.72 -4.57 1.36
N GLY A 134 11.06 -3.60 2.02
CA GLY A 134 11.04 -2.19 1.65
C GLY A 134 9.93 -1.85 0.66
N GLY A 135 9.30 -2.91 0.12
CA GLY A 135 8.25 -3.00 -0.89
C GLY A 135 7.15 -1.95 -0.87
N LYS A 136 6.64 -1.60 -2.05
CA LYS A 136 5.53 -0.70 -2.29
C LYS A 136 4.76 -1.21 -3.49
N ALA A 137 3.44 -1.31 -3.37
CA ALA A 137 2.55 -1.64 -4.47
C ALA A 137 1.37 -0.67 -4.47
N ASP A 138 1.14 0.00 -5.60
CA ASP A 138 0.04 0.96 -5.72
C ASP A 138 -1.29 0.23 -5.97
N ALA A 139 -2.34 0.76 -5.36
CA ALA A 139 -3.69 0.26 -5.43
C ALA A 139 -4.67 1.44 -5.43
N THR A 140 -5.92 1.16 -5.81
CA THR A 140 -7.00 2.14 -5.74
C THR A 140 -8.22 1.48 -5.13
N LEU A 141 -8.84 2.17 -4.18
CA LEU A 141 -10.10 1.76 -3.58
C LEU A 141 -11.22 2.65 -4.10
N THR A 142 -12.35 2.07 -4.49
CA THR A 142 -13.56 2.85 -4.82
C THR A 142 -14.45 3.00 -3.59
N VAL A 143 -14.90 4.21 -3.28
CA VAL A 143 -15.83 4.45 -2.15
C VAL A 143 -17.24 3.94 -2.49
N ARG A 144 -17.84 3.15 -1.60
CA ARG A 144 -19.17 2.52 -1.78
C ARG A 144 -19.91 2.39 -0.45
N LYS A 145 -21.25 2.39 -0.48
CA LYS A 145 -22.05 2.22 0.75
C LYS A 145 -21.98 0.80 1.34
N GLN A 146 -21.93 -0.22 0.50
CA GLN A 146 -21.91 -1.64 0.89
C GLN A 146 -21.00 -2.45 -0.04
N ALA A 147 -20.72 -3.70 0.38
CA ALA A 147 -20.11 -4.70 -0.50
C ALA A 147 -21.02 -4.95 -1.71
N MET A 148 -20.41 -5.35 -2.84
CA MET A 148 -21.13 -5.74 -4.05
C MET A 148 -21.77 -7.12 -3.88
#